data_AF-A0A519RWU5-F1
#
_entry.id   AF-A0A519RWU5-F1
#
_cell.length_a   1.000
_cell.length_b   1.000
_cell.length_c   1.000
_cell.angle_alpha   90.00
_cell.angle_beta   90.00
_cell.angle_gamma   90.00
#
_symmetry.space_group_name_H-M   'P 1'
#
loop_
_entity.id
_entity.type
_entity.pdbx_description
1 polymer ?
#
loop_
_entity_poly.entity_id
_entity_poly.type
_entity_poly.pdbx_seq_one_letter_code
_entity_poly.pdbx_strand_id
1 'polypeptide(L)'
;MASAAEAQVPKAGPAHRLCWQPGRPLVWSDFRAKTFPKSAPFTARKMAAISAVAPFLTPITERGVPTYRVDCVFLRDSSWVNNEAIKTAADQAGTLAHEQIHFDIAELAARKLRCLIADGLLAGQPIYGPQIS
;
A
#
# COMPACT_ATOMS: atom_id res chain seq x y z
N MET A 1 35.19 -6.62 -9.28
CA MET A 1 34.02 -7.36 -8.80
C MET A 1 33.25 -6.45 -7.86
N ALA A 2 32.19 -5.80 -8.34
CA ALA A 2 31.37 -4.91 -7.53
C ALA A 2 30.15 -5.69 -7.03
N SER A 3 30.04 -5.81 -5.70
CA SER A 3 28.96 -6.46 -4.98
C SER A 3 27.63 -5.72 -5.23
N ALA A 4 26.58 -6.49 -5.52
CA ALA A 4 25.23 -5.97 -5.73
C ALA A 4 24.73 -5.32 -4.45
N ALA A 5 24.36 -4.04 -4.55
CA ALA A 5 23.72 -3.29 -3.48
C ALA A 5 22.45 -4.01 -3.02
N GLU A 6 22.42 -4.40 -1.75
CA GLU A 6 21.21 -4.78 -1.05
C GLU A 6 20.21 -3.63 -1.17
N ALA A 7 19.13 -3.84 -1.92
CA ALA A 7 18.00 -2.92 -1.94
C ALA A 7 17.39 -2.88 -0.54
N GLN A 8 17.84 -1.90 0.25
CA GLN A 8 17.42 -1.72 1.62
C GLN A 8 15.97 -1.19 1.62
N VAL A 9 15.02 -2.11 1.74
CA VAL A 9 13.61 -1.79 1.97
C VAL A 9 13.54 -0.92 3.23
N PRO A 10 12.99 0.30 3.17
CA PRO A 10 12.93 1.16 4.34
C PRO A 10 12.11 0.49 5.44
N LYS A 11 12.75 0.27 6.58
CA LYS A 11 12.12 -0.24 7.81
C LYS A 11 11.29 0.88 8.46
N ALA A 12 10.26 1.36 7.78
CA ALA A 12 9.31 2.30 8.35
C ALA A 12 8.49 1.58 9.42
N GLY A 13 8.54 2.04 10.67
CA GLY A 13 7.77 1.47 11.78
C GLY A 13 6.25 1.52 11.55
N PRO A 14 5.44 0.84 12.38
CA PRO A 14 3.97 0.79 12.26
C PRO A 14 3.29 2.17 12.32
N ALA A 15 4.01 3.23 12.72
CA ALA A 15 3.50 4.60 12.66
C ALA A 15 3.30 5.12 11.22
N HIS A 16 4.07 4.63 10.25
CA HIS A 16 4.05 5.11 8.85
C HIS A 16 3.11 4.29 7.95
N ARG A 17 2.89 3.03 8.32
CA ARG A 17 2.09 2.08 7.55
C ARG A 17 0.83 1.73 8.31
N LEU A 18 -0.29 1.84 7.64
CA LEU A 18 -1.58 1.41 8.13
C LEU A 18 -1.99 0.15 7.37
N CYS A 19 -2.08 -0.99 8.05
CA CYS A 19 -2.62 -2.20 7.42
C CYS A 19 -4.14 -2.09 7.25
N TRP A 20 -4.66 -2.59 6.14
CA TRP A 20 -6.08 -2.69 5.89
C TRP A 20 -6.75 -3.58 6.94
N GLN A 21 -7.88 -3.13 7.49
CA GLN A 21 -8.65 -3.88 8.47
C GLN A 21 -10.14 -3.69 8.21
N PRO A 22 -10.95 -4.75 8.34
CA PRO A 22 -12.40 -4.61 8.24
C PRO A 22 -12.89 -3.69 9.37
N GLY A 23 -13.70 -2.69 9.03
CA GLY A 23 -14.28 -1.76 10.00
C GLY A 23 -13.36 -0.63 10.47
N ARG A 24 -12.14 -0.49 9.95
CA ARG A 24 -11.28 0.68 10.20
C ARG A 24 -11.16 1.53 8.92
N PRO A 25 -12.12 2.43 8.64
CA PRO A 25 -12.02 3.33 7.50
C PRO A 25 -10.83 4.29 7.65
N LEU A 26 -10.36 4.83 6.53
CA LEU A 26 -9.39 5.91 6.50
C LEU A 26 -9.99 7.14 7.17
N VAL A 27 -9.13 7.88 7.86
CA VAL A 27 -9.44 9.21 8.42
C VAL A 27 -8.41 10.22 7.94
N TRP A 28 -8.74 11.51 7.95
CA TRP A 28 -7.83 12.54 7.44
C TRP A 28 -6.47 12.57 8.13
N SER A 29 -6.39 12.21 9.41
CA SER A 29 -5.11 12.09 10.14
C SER A 29 -4.23 10.92 9.67
N ASP A 30 -4.74 10.04 8.80
CA ASP A 30 -3.96 9.03 8.10
C ASP A 30 -3.14 9.62 6.94
N PHE A 31 -3.53 10.76 6.36
CA PHE A 31 -2.79 11.46 5.29
C PHE A 31 -1.75 12.40 5.90
N ARG A 32 -0.48 12.00 5.83
CA ARG A 32 0.62 12.68 6.55
C ARG A 32 1.70 13.25 5.64
N ALA A 33 1.62 13.01 4.33
CA ALA A 33 2.54 13.66 3.40
C ALA A 33 2.37 15.18 3.50
N LYS A 34 3.48 15.88 3.77
CA LYS A 34 3.48 17.34 3.92
C LYS A 34 3.42 18.09 2.60
N THR A 35 3.88 17.43 1.54
CA THR A 35 4.05 18.03 0.21
C THR A 35 3.49 17.11 -0.85
N PHE A 36 2.99 17.69 -1.94
CA PHE A 36 2.61 16.94 -3.12
C PHE A 36 3.78 16.07 -3.62
N PRO A 37 3.59 14.77 -3.90
CA PRO A 37 4.66 13.89 -4.35
C PRO A 37 5.27 14.35 -5.67
N LYS A 38 6.59 14.55 -5.71
CA LYS A 38 7.29 14.99 -6.92
C LYS A 38 7.21 13.99 -8.08
N SER A 39 6.98 12.71 -7.77
CA SER A 39 6.82 11.63 -8.74
C SER A 39 5.41 11.51 -9.31
N ALA A 40 4.44 12.30 -8.83
CA ALA A 40 3.08 12.23 -9.33
C ALA A 40 3.03 12.76 -10.79
N PRO A 41 2.32 12.07 -11.71
CA PRO A 41 2.24 12.46 -13.11
C PRO A 41 1.30 13.67 -13.37
N PHE A 42 0.73 14.23 -12.30
CA PHE A 42 -0.22 15.34 -12.34
C PHE A 42 0.26 16.48 -11.44
N THR A 43 -0.44 17.61 -11.47
CA THR A 43 -0.13 18.75 -10.60
C THR A 43 -1.07 18.79 -9.39
N ALA A 44 -0.58 19.34 -8.27
CA ALA A 44 -1.34 19.47 -7.03
C ALA A 44 -2.72 20.14 -7.22
N ARG A 45 -2.80 21.16 -8.09
CA ARG A 45 -4.04 21.90 -8.37
C ARG A 45 -5.16 21.06 -8.99
N LYS A 46 -4.84 19.90 -9.59
CA LYS A 46 -5.81 19.02 -10.24
C LYS A 46 -6.29 17.87 -9.35
N MET A 47 -5.73 17.73 -8.14
CA MET A 47 -5.97 16.59 -7.26
C MET A 47 -6.48 17.07 -5.90
N ALA A 48 -7.48 16.37 -5.37
CA ALA A 48 -7.99 16.59 -4.01
C ALA A 48 -7.19 15.80 -2.96
N ALA A 49 -6.75 14.58 -3.31
CA ALA A 49 -5.90 13.74 -2.47
C ALA A 49 -5.08 12.77 -3.33
N ILE A 50 -4.09 12.13 -2.70
CA ILE A 50 -3.31 11.01 -3.23
C ILE A 50 -3.19 9.96 -2.14
N SER A 51 -3.57 8.73 -2.44
CA SER A 51 -3.37 7.56 -1.59
C SER A 51 -2.24 6.69 -2.11
N ALA A 52 -1.22 6.47 -1.28
CA ALA A 52 -0.16 5.52 -1.55
C ALA A 52 -0.50 4.18 -0.90
N VAL A 53 -1.02 3.23 -1.68
CA VAL A 53 -1.41 1.89 -1.22
C VAL A 53 -0.57 0.83 -1.90
N ALA A 54 -0.16 -0.20 -1.17
CA ALA A 54 0.66 -1.27 -1.72
C ALA A 54 0.44 -2.60 -0.98
N PRO A 55 0.51 -3.74 -1.68
CA PRO A 55 0.77 -5.01 -1.02
C PRO A 55 2.20 -5.03 -0.48
N PHE A 56 2.37 -5.52 0.75
CA PHE A 56 3.65 -5.68 1.42
C PHE A 56 3.88 -7.16 1.68
N LEU A 57 4.90 -7.74 1.04
CA LEU A 57 5.27 -9.14 1.18
C LEU A 57 6.37 -9.25 2.23
N THR A 58 6.06 -9.89 3.35
CA THR A 58 7.03 -10.19 4.40
C THR A 58 7.42 -11.66 4.29
N PRO A 59 8.69 -11.99 3.98
CA PRO A 59 9.16 -13.38 4.03
C PRO A 59 8.95 -13.95 5.42
N ILE A 60 8.39 -15.15 5.51
CA ILE A 60 8.18 -15.89 6.75
C ILE A 60 8.48 -17.38 6.52
N THR A 61 8.58 -18.14 7.60
CA THR A 61 8.65 -19.60 7.55
C THR A 61 7.47 -20.16 8.32
N GLU A 62 6.64 -20.96 7.65
CA GLU A 62 5.50 -21.62 8.27
C GLU A 62 5.70 -23.13 8.16
N ARG A 63 5.77 -23.82 9.32
CA ARG A 63 6.00 -25.28 9.41
C ARG A 63 7.25 -25.76 8.64
N GLY A 64 8.31 -24.96 8.66
CA GLY A 64 9.57 -25.27 7.99
C GLY A 64 9.60 -24.95 6.49
N VAL A 65 8.51 -24.44 5.92
CA VAL A 65 8.42 -24.06 4.50
C VAL A 65 8.53 -22.52 4.38
N PRO A 66 9.48 -21.99 3.59
CA PRO A 66 9.54 -20.57 3.28
C PRO A 66 8.30 -20.10 2.50
N THR A 67 7.70 -19.00 2.93
CA THR A 67 6.53 -18.38 2.29
C THR A 67 6.51 -16.88 2.57
N TYR A 68 5.40 -16.20 2.26
CA TYR A 68 5.21 -14.77 2.51
C TYR A 68 3.91 -14.51 3.26
N ARG A 69 3.95 -13.59 4.22
CA ARG A 69 2.76 -12.88 4.67
C ARG A 69 2.51 -11.71 3.72
N VAL A 70 1.28 -11.60 3.22
CA VAL A 70 0.85 -10.50 2.35
C VAL A 70 -0.08 -9.57 3.12
N ASP A 71 0.39 -8.37 3.41
CA ASP A 71 -0.37 -7.31 4.05
C ASP A 71 -0.76 -6.24 3.00
N CYS A 72 -1.98 -5.70 3.01
CA CYS A 72 -2.30 -4.49 2.24
C CYS A 72 -2.08 -3.28 3.12
N VAL A 73 -1.23 -2.34 2.70
CA VAL A 73 -0.86 -1.18 3.52
C VAL A 73 -1.14 0.14 2.82
N PHE A 74 -1.63 1.10 3.59
CA PHE A 74 -1.69 2.52 3.27
C PHE A 74 -0.46 3.22 3.87
N LEU A 75 0.32 3.89 3.02
CA LEU A 75 1.55 4.59 3.37
C LEU A 75 1.22 6.04 3.72
N ARG A 76 1.06 6.30 5.01
CA ARG A 76 0.54 7.56 5.55
C ARG A 76 1.36 8.77 5.10
N ASP A 77 2.69 8.64 5.17
CA ASP A 77 3.63 9.72 4.88
C ASP A 77 3.86 9.96 3.38
N SER A 78 3.38 9.05 2.54
CA SER A 78 3.35 9.19 1.08
C SER A 78 1.96 9.55 0.56
N SER A 79 0.96 9.62 1.44
CA SER A 79 -0.42 9.95 1.10
C SER A 79 -0.71 11.40 1.48
N TRP A 80 -1.18 12.17 0.50
CA TRP A 80 -1.26 13.62 0.56
C TRP A 80 -2.71 14.09 0.39
N VAL A 81 -3.05 15.21 1.01
CA VAL A 81 -4.35 15.87 0.87
C VAL A 81 -4.17 17.33 0.47
N ASN A 82 -5.00 17.78 -0.46
CA ASN A 82 -5.04 19.17 -0.90
C ASN A 82 -6.05 19.97 -0.08
N ASN A 83 -5.56 20.62 0.97
CA ASN A 83 -6.41 21.46 1.84
C ASN A 83 -7.00 22.69 1.12
N GLU A 84 -6.49 23.08 -0.05
CA GLU A 84 -7.05 24.18 -0.85
C GLU A 84 -8.22 23.73 -1.75
N ALA A 85 -8.23 22.45 -2.15
CA ALA A 85 -9.28 21.87 -2.99
C ALA A 85 -10.49 21.41 -2.19
N ILE A 86 -10.27 20.98 -0.94
CA ILE A 86 -11.33 20.48 -0.05
C ILE A 86 -11.85 21.63 0.81
N LYS A 87 -13.05 22.13 0.50
CA LYS A 87 -13.60 23.35 1.12
C LYS A 87 -14.81 23.11 2.00
N THR A 88 -15.61 22.09 1.67
CA THR A 88 -16.86 21.80 2.37
C THR A 88 -16.79 20.45 3.09
N ALA A 89 -17.67 20.24 4.06
CA ALA A 89 -17.83 18.94 4.71
C ALA A 89 -18.24 17.84 3.71
N ALA A 90 -18.99 18.20 2.66
CA ALA A 90 -19.35 17.27 1.59
C ALA A 90 -18.13 16.86 0.76
N ASP A 91 -17.24 17.80 0.42
CA ASP A 91 -15.97 17.50 -0.27
C ASP A 91 -15.09 16.58 0.58
N GLN A 92 -15.04 16.83 1.90
CA GLN A 92 -14.30 15.99 2.83
C GLN A 92 -14.86 14.56 2.84
N ALA A 93 -16.16 14.40 3.03
CA ALA A 93 -16.77 13.07 3.07
C ALA A 93 -16.62 12.32 1.74
N GLY A 94 -16.89 13.01 0.61
CA GLY A 94 -16.81 12.42 -0.73
C GLY A 94 -15.39 12.04 -1.11
N THR A 95 -14.40 12.90 -0.85
CA THR A 95 -13.00 12.61 -1.15
C THR A 95 -12.49 11.45 -0.29
N LEU A 96 -12.78 11.43 1.01
CA LEU A 96 -12.33 10.35 1.88
C LEU A 96 -12.95 9.01 1.49
N ALA A 97 -14.23 8.99 1.09
CA ALA A 97 -14.88 7.79 0.56
C ALA A 97 -14.24 7.32 -0.75
N HIS A 98 -13.86 8.25 -1.64
CA HIS A 98 -13.13 7.92 -2.87
C HIS A 98 -11.76 7.28 -2.57
N GLU A 99 -11.00 7.84 -1.64
CA GLU A 99 -9.70 7.28 -1.25
C GLU A 99 -9.83 5.92 -0.53
N GLN A 100 -10.91 5.72 0.23
CA GLN A 100 -11.22 4.41 0.82
C GLN A 100 -11.44 3.34 -0.26
N ILE A 101 -12.13 3.68 -1.36
CA ILE A 101 -12.34 2.74 -2.48
C ILE A 101 -11.01 2.29 -3.07
N HIS A 102 -10.03 3.19 -3.25
CA HIS A 102 -8.69 2.81 -3.71
C HIS A 102 -8.02 1.82 -2.76
N PHE A 103 -8.15 2.03 -1.45
CA PHE A 103 -7.56 1.13 -0.46
C PHE A 103 -8.25 -0.24 -0.43
N ASP A 104 -9.58 -0.28 -0.56
CA ASP A 104 -10.36 -1.51 -0.62
C ASP A 104 -10.05 -2.32 -1.88
N ILE A 105 -9.88 -1.66 -3.03
CA ILE A 105 -9.45 -2.32 -4.28
C ILE A 105 -8.05 -2.92 -4.11
N ALA A 106 -7.13 -2.20 -3.45
CA ALA A 106 -5.79 -2.71 -3.18
C ALA A 106 -5.81 -3.95 -2.26
N GLU A 107 -6.69 -3.98 -1.24
CA GLU A 107 -6.87 -5.17 -0.41
C GLU A 107 -7.50 -6.33 -1.20
N LEU A 108 -8.46 -6.06 -2.09
CA LEU A 108 -9.00 -7.10 -2.97
C LEU A 108 -7.90 -7.74 -3.84
N ALA A 109 -6.98 -6.93 -4.37
CA ALA A 109 -5.80 -7.44 -5.09
C ALA A 109 -4.87 -8.24 -4.16
N ALA A 110 -4.63 -7.77 -2.93
CA ALA A 110 -3.84 -8.50 -1.93
C ALA A 110 -4.45 -9.86 -1.58
N ARG A 111 -5.79 -9.97 -1.48
CA ARG A 111 -6.49 -11.26 -1.30
C ARG A 111 -6.25 -12.22 -2.45
N LYS A 112 -6.32 -11.74 -3.69
CA LYS A 112 -5.98 -12.56 -4.87
C LYS A 112 -4.54 -13.06 -4.81
N LEU A 113 -3.60 -12.21 -4.38
CA LEU A 113 -2.21 -12.61 -4.19
C LEU A 113 -2.06 -13.69 -3.11
N ARG A 114 -2.78 -13.58 -1.98
CA ARG A 114 -2.80 -14.63 -0.95
C ARG A 114 -3.31 -15.96 -1.49
N CYS A 115 -4.39 -15.96 -2.27
CA CYS A 115 -4.90 -17.17 -2.93
C CYS A 115 -3.87 -17.79 -3.86
N LEU A 116 -3.25 -17.00 -4.75
CA LEU A 116 -2.24 -17.51 -5.69
C LEU A 116 -1.03 -18.14 -4.98
N ILE A 117 -0.56 -17.52 -3.89
CA ILE A 117 0.54 -18.08 -3.09
C ILE A 117 0.11 -19.40 -2.44
N ALA A 118 -1.10 -19.46 -1.87
CA ALA A 118 -1.61 -20.68 -1.24
C ALA A 118 -1.78 -21.82 -2.25
N ASP A 119 -2.36 -21.53 -3.43
CA ASP A 119 -2.56 -22.52 -4.50
C ASP A 119 -1.21 -23.02 -5.04
N GLY A 120 -0.24 -22.12 -5.25
CA GLY A 120 1.11 -22.48 -5.67
C GLY A 120 1.81 -23.39 -4.66
N LEU A 121 1.69 -23.08 -3.36
CA LEU A 121 2.21 -23.92 -2.29
C LEU A 121 1.58 -25.32 -2.26
N LEU A 122 0.25 -25.41 -2.41
CA LEU A 122 -0.47 -26.68 -2.46
C LEU A 122 -0.07 -27.52 -3.69
N ALA A 123 0.23 -26.87 -4.81
CA ALA A 123 0.70 -27.51 -6.03
C ALA A 123 2.22 -27.83 -6.01
N GLY A 124 2.94 -27.52 -4.94
CA GLY A 124 4.40 -27.71 -4.86
C GLY A 124 5.21 -26.80 -5.80
N GLN A 125 4.61 -25.69 -6.25
CA GLN A 125 5.27 -24.73 -7.13
C GLN A 125 6.16 -23.78 -6.32
N PRO A 126 7.31 -23.36 -6.88
CA PRO A 126 8.09 -22.30 -6.27
C PRO A 126 7.30 -20.99 -6.26
N ILE A 127 7.24 -20.33 -5.11
CA ILE A 127 6.60 -19.00 -4.99
C ILE A 127 7.45 -17.89 -5.63
N TYR A 128 8.74 -18.16 -5.88
CA TYR A 128 9.65 -17.22 -6.52
C TYR A 128 9.44 -17.24 -8.04
N GLY A 129 8.84 -16.18 -8.57
CA GLY A 129 8.83 -15.91 -10.00
C GLY A 129 10.22 -15.47 -10.51
N PRO A 130 10.43 -15.43 -11.83
CA PRO A 130 11.65 -14.85 -12.39
C PRO A 130 11.81 -13.40 -11.95
N GLN A 131 13.05 -12.97 -11.68
CA GLN A 131 13.34 -11.57 -11.42
C GLN A 131 12.98 -10.75 -12.67
N ILE A 132 12.05 -9.80 -12.53
CA ILE A 132 11.72 -8.88 -13.61
C ILE A 132 12.64 -7.67 -13.46
N SER A 133 13.53 -7.49 -14.44
CA SER A 133 14.49 -6.37 -14.56
C SER A 133 13.88 -5.18 -15.27
#